data_AF-A0A8D8F968-F1
#
_entry.id   AF-A0A8D8F968-F1
#
_cell.length_a   1.000
_cell.length_b   1.000
_cell.length_c   1.000
_cell.angle_alpha   90.00
_cell.angle_beta   90.00
_cell.angle_gamma   90.00
#
_symmetry.space_group_name_H-M   'P 1'
#
loop_
_entity.id
_entity.type
_entity.pdbx_description
1 polymer ?
#
loop_
_entity_poly.entity_id
_entity_poly.type
_entity_poly.pdbx_seq_one_letter_code
_entity_poly.pdbx_strand_id
1 'polypeptide(L)'
;MAEAKSDQYLNNECEVNIRRGLDVIQSMIDISADRLEGLRTTCNTHTELTQQEIRTLETKLVKMFSELLITKAKLPERLPSKGLPATGNELRQWLRVVGHNDL
;
A
#
# COMPACT_ATOMS: atom_id res chain seq x y z
N MET A 1 13.23 8.23 37.09
CA MET A 1 12.30 9.11 36.36
C MET A 1 12.89 9.68 35.04
N ALA A 2 14.20 9.58 34.80
CA ALA A 2 14.83 10.01 33.54
C ALA A 2 14.75 8.95 32.41
N GLU A 3 14.87 7.66 32.71
CA GLU A 3 14.83 6.56 31.71
C GLU A 3 13.49 6.48 30.95
N ALA A 4 12.36 6.57 31.67
CA ALA A 4 11.03 6.51 31.06
C ALA A 4 10.76 7.66 30.06
N LYS A 5 11.47 8.80 30.21
CA LYS A 5 11.35 9.92 29.28
C LYS A 5 12.06 9.60 27.97
N SER A 6 13.28 9.06 28.03
CA SER A 6 14.07 8.69 26.85
C SER A 6 13.42 7.59 26.02
N ASP A 7 12.88 6.55 26.65
CA ASP A 7 12.18 5.46 25.94
C ASP A 7 10.93 5.95 25.19
N GLN A 8 10.19 6.91 25.78
CA GLN A 8 9.01 7.51 25.15
C GLN A 8 9.37 8.37 23.92
N TYR A 9 10.49 9.09 23.96
CA TYR A 9 10.97 9.87 22.81
C TYR A 9 11.41 8.97 21.65
N LEU A 10 12.19 7.92 21.93
CA LEU A 10 12.64 6.96 20.92
C LEU A 10 11.47 6.21 20.28
N ASN A 11 10.46 5.85 21.08
CA ASN A 11 9.27 5.18 20.58
C ASN A 11 8.46 6.10 19.63
N ASN A 12 8.37 7.41 19.94
CA ASN A 12 7.70 8.40 19.10
C ASN A 12 8.46 8.64 17.77
N GLU A 13 9.80 8.73 17.81
CA GLU A 13 10.60 8.87 16.60
C GLU A 13 10.50 7.63 15.69
N CYS A 14 10.48 6.43 16.28
CA CYS A 14 10.23 5.18 15.54
C CYS A 14 8.85 5.19 14.85
N GLU A 15 7.81 5.61 15.58
CA GLU A 15 6.44 5.72 15.05
C GLU A 15 6.34 6.70 13.87
N VAL A 16 6.97 7.87 13.99
CA VAL A 16 7.04 8.88 12.93
C VAL A 16 7.76 8.33 11.70
N ASN A 17 8.88 7.63 11.88
CA ASN A 17 9.62 7.01 10.78
C ASN A 17 8.82 5.91 10.08
N ILE A 18 8.08 5.10 10.83
CA ILE A 18 7.19 4.07 10.27
C ILE A 18 6.07 4.74 9.47
N ARG A 19 5.41 5.77 10.00
CA ARG A 19 4.36 6.51 9.27
C ARG A 19 4.87 7.14 7.98
N ARG A 20 6.03 7.78 8.01
CA ARG A 20 6.66 8.32 6.79
C ARG A 20 6.95 7.22 5.77
N GLY A 21 7.37 6.04 6.22
CA GLY A 21 7.54 4.86 5.37
C GLY A 21 6.23 4.41 4.72
N LEU A 22 5.12 4.42 5.46
CA LEU A 22 3.80 4.10 4.93
C LEU A 22 3.36 5.09 3.84
N ASP A 23 3.58 6.38 4.04
CA ASP A 23 3.23 7.42 3.05
C ASP A 23 3.97 7.21 1.71
N VAL A 24 5.26 6.84 1.79
CA VAL A 24 6.06 6.52 0.60
C VAL A 24 5.53 5.28 -0.12
N ILE A 25 5.22 4.21 0.62
CA ILE A 25 4.68 2.97 0.04
C ILE A 25 3.32 3.25 -0.62
N GLN A 26 2.44 4.02 0.03
CA GLN A 26 1.14 4.39 -0.51
C GLN A 26 1.27 5.18 -1.82
N SER A 27 2.17 6.18 -1.87
CA SER A 27 2.43 6.94 -3.09
C SER A 27 2.94 6.06 -4.24
N MET A 28 3.82 5.08 -3.94
CA MET A 28 4.29 4.12 -4.94
C MET A 28 3.19 3.21 -5.46
N ILE A 29 2.26 2.80 -4.59
CA ILE A 29 1.06 2.02 -4.94
C ILE A 29 0.18 2.84 -5.89
N ASP A 30 -0.14 4.09 -5.55
CA ASP A 30 -1.03 4.94 -6.35
C ASP A 30 -0.46 5.15 -7.77
N ILE A 31 0.82 5.54 -7.88
CA ILE A 31 1.49 5.72 -9.19
C ILE A 31 1.51 4.43 -10.01
N SER A 32 1.76 3.29 -9.36
CA SER A 32 1.82 1.99 -10.05
C SER A 32 0.43 1.50 -10.49
N ALA A 33 -0.61 1.81 -9.72
CA ALA A 33 -1.99 1.51 -10.05
C ALA A 33 -2.48 2.34 -11.25
N ASP A 34 -2.20 3.64 -11.28
CA ASP A 34 -2.52 4.52 -12.41
C ASP A 34 -1.85 4.03 -13.70
N ARG A 35 -0.58 3.61 -13.61
CA ARG A 35 0.15 3.04 -14.73
C ARG A 35 -0.46 1.72 -15.22
N LEU A 36 -0.87 0.85 -14.31
CA LEU A 36 -1.52 -0.41 -14.63
C LEU A 36 -2.87 -0.18 -15.31
N GLU A 37 -3.65 0.79 -14.83
CA GLU A 37 -4.92 1.22 -15.45
C GLU A 37 -4.68 1.76 -16.86
N GLY A 38 -3.63 2.57 -17.06
CA GLY A 38 -3.20 3.04 -18.38
C GLY A 38 -2.88 1.91 -19.35
N LEU A 39 -2.14 0.89 -18.92
CA LEU A 39 -1.78 -0.26 -19.77
C LEU A 39 -2.98 -1.15 -20.14
N ARG A 40 -3.97 -1.25 -19.23
CA ARG A 40 -5.19 -2.04 -19.46
C ARG A 40 -6.19 -1.34 -20.37
N THR A 41 -6.10 -0.02 -20.51
CA THR A 41 -7.00 0.79 -21.34
C THR A 41 -6.42 1.13 -22.71
N THR A 42 -5.14 0.83 -22.97
CA THR A 42 -4.49 1.16 -24.26
C THR A 42 -4.88 0.17 -25.37
N CYS A 43 -4.98 0.63 -26.63
CA CYS A 43 -5.38 -0.22 -27.78
C CYS A 43 -4.45 -1.42 -28.08
N ASN A 44 -3.25 -1.46 -27.47
CA ASN A 44 -2.24 -2.51 -27.65
C ASN A 44 -2.17 -3.52 -26.49
N THR A 45 -3.18 -3.57 -25.61
CA THR A 45 -3.20 -4.49 -24.46
C THR A 45 -2.99 -5.95 -24.86
N HIS A 46 -3.28 -6.35 -26.09
CA HIS A 46 -3.10 -7.74 -26.56
C HIS A 46 -1.66 -8.11 -26.93
N THR A 47 -0.72 -7.17 -26.97
CA THR A 47 0.68 -7.52 -27.26
C THR A 47 1.31 -8.25 -26.09
N GLU A 48 2.11 -9.29 -26.37
CA GLU A 48 2.77 -10.08 -25.34
C GLU A 48 3.62 -9.22 -24.40
N LEU A 49 4.28 -8.19 -24.94
CA LEU A 49 5.08 -7.25 -24.17
C LEU A 49 4.22 -6.45 -23.18
N THR A 50 3.11 -5.86 -23.64
CA THR A 50 2.18 -5.14 -22.75
C THR A 50 1.58 -6.07 -21.69
N GLN A 51 1.24 -7.30 -22.05
CA GLN A 51 0.73 -8.31 -21.11
C GLN A 51 1.77 -8.71 -20.06
N GLN A 52 3.04 -8.85 -20.45
CA GLN A 52 4.13 -9.13 -19.52
C GLN A 52 4.35 -7.96 -18.54
N GLU A 53 4.21 -6.74 -19.03
CA GLU A 53 4.33 -5.53 -18.23
C GLU A 53 3.18 -5.38 -17.23
N ILE A 54 1.95 -5.69 -17.64
CA ILE A 54 0.76 -5.79 -16.78
C ILE A 54 1.01 -6.79 -15.64
N ARG A 55 1.39 -8.04 -15.95
CA ARG A 55 1.69 -9.07 -14.94
C ARG A 55 2.79 -8.66 -13.97
N THR A 56 3.81 -7.97 -14.48
CA THR A 56 4.92 -7.48 -13.66
C THR A 56 4.47 -6.41 -12.68
N LEU A 57 3.66 -5.45 -13.15
CA LEU A 57 3.09 -4.41 -12.28
C LEU A 57 2.12 -4.97 -11.25
N GLU A 58 1.24 -5.89 -11.63
CA GLU A 58 0.33 -6.58 -10.71
C GLU A 58 1.11 -7.27 -9.57
N THR A 59 2.18 -8.00 -9.93
CA THR A 59 3.05 -8.66 -8.94
C THR A 59 3.71 -7.65 -8.00
N LYS A 60 4.19 -6.51 -8.54
CA LYS A 60 4.80 -5.44 -7.75
C LYS A 60 3.79 -4.83 -6.77
N LEU A 61 2.57 -4.56 -7.23
CA LEU A 61 1.49 -4.01 -6.42
C LEU A 61 1.14 -4.94 -5.25
N VAL A 62 0.99 -6.25 -5.48
CA VAL A 62 0.73 -7.22 -4.41
C VAL A 62 1.81 -7.19 -3.33
N LYS A 63 3.09 -7.10 -3.73
CA LYS A 63 4.21 -6.99 -2.78
C LYS A 63 4.14 -5.70 -1.97
N MET A 64 3.97 -4.54 -2.62
CA MET A 64 3.89 -3.26 -1.93
C MET A 64 2.70 -3.17 -0.98
N PHE A 65 1.52 -3.70 -1.36
CA PHE A 65 0.37 -3.79 -0.47
C PHE A 65 0.65 -4.68 0.74
N SER A 66 1.32 -5.82 0.54
CA SER A 66 1.69 -6.71 1.64
C SER A 66 2.66 -6.01 2.62
N GLU A 67 3.65 -5.30 2.08
CA GLU A 67 4.61 -4.50 2.87
C GLU A 67 3.93 -3.36 3.62
N LEU A 68 2.96 -2.67 3.00
CA LEU A 68 2.15 -1.64 3.62
C LEU A 68 1.42 -2.18 4.85
N LEU A 69 0.71 -3.30 4.69
CA LEU A 69 -0.05 -3.93 5.78
C LEU A 69 0.85 -4.42 6.92
N ILE A 70 1.96 -5.08 6.59
CA ILE A 70 2.94 -5.55 7.57
C ILE A 70 3.56 -4.37 8.32
N THR A 71 3.89 -3.28 7.63
CA THR A 71 4.50 -2.09 8.24
C THR A 71 3.49 -1.34 9.12
N LYS A 72 2.24 -1.24 8.69
CA LYS A 72 1.14 -0.64 9.45
C LYS A 72 0.86 -1.41 10.74
N ALA A 73 1.00 -2.74 10.71
CA ALA A 73 0.85 -3.60 11.89
C ALA A 73 1.94 -3.41 12.97
N LYS A 74 3.06 -2.74 12.65
CA LYS A 74 4.13 -2.42 13.63
C LYS A 74 3.80 -1.19 14.48
N LEU A 75 2.82 -0.38 14.08
CA LEU A 75 2.41 0.78 14.86
C LEU A 75 1.59 0.33 16.07
N PRO A 76 1.86 0.88 17.28
CA PRO A 76 1.11 0.55 18.49
C PRO A 76 -0.31 1.13 18.51
N GLU A 77 -0.66 1.92 17.48
CA GLU A 77 -2.01 2.40 17.24
C GLU A 77 -2.93 1.20 17.07
N ARG A 78 -3.66 0.87 18.14
CA ARG A 78 -4.80 -0.05 18.11
C ARG A 78 -5.57 0.32 16.85
N LEU A 79 -5.63 -0.60 15.88
CA LEU A 79 -6.72 -0.65 14.89
C LEU A 79 -7.93 -0.05 15.58
N PRO A 80 -8.48 1.10 15.13
CA PRO A 80 -9.57 1.70 15.88
C PRO A 80 -10.60 0.62 16.14
N SER A 81 -11.18 0.65 17.32
CA SER A 81 -12.17 -0.31 17.80
C SER A 81 -13.41 -0.41 16.89
N LYS A 82 -13.47 0.39 15.81
CA LYS A 82 -14.16 0.10 14.55
C LYS A 82 -13.12 -0.37 13.53
N GLY A 83 -13.12 -1.67 13.21
CA GLY A 83 -12.15 -2.33 12.34
C GLY A 83 -11.66 -1.49 11.16
N LEU A 84 -10.35 -1.58 10.90
CA LEU A 84 -9.58 -0.89 9.87
C LEU A 84 -10.21 0.42 9.34
N PRO A 85 -9.76 1.59 9.82
CA PRO A 85 -10.00 2.82 9.09
C PRO A 85 -9.11 2.74 7.85
N ALA A 86 -9.70 2.92 6.67
CA ALA A 86 -9.04 2.99 5.37
C ALA A 86 -8.90 1.71 4.51
N THR A 87 -9.19 0.48 4.97
CA THR A 87 -9.16 -0.66 4.02
C THR A 87 -10.19 -0.55 2.94
N GLY A 88 -11.28 0.20 3.12
CA GLY A 88 -12.23 0.41 2.05
C GLY A 88 -11.54 0.92 0.77
N ASN A 89 -10.65 1.91 0.89
CA ASN A 89 -9.97 2.46 -0.29
C ASN A 89 -8.80 1.58 -0.75
N GLU A 90 -7.98 1.11 0.19
CA GLU A 90 -6.80 0.28 -0.10
C GLU A 90 -7.22 -1.07 -0.72
N LEU A 91 -8.29 -1.69 -0.23
CA LEU A 91 -8.88 -2.92 -0.77
C LEU A 91 -9.60 -2.66 -2.09
N ARG A 92 -10.32 -1.54 -2.26
CA ARG A 92 -10.92 -1.19 -3.56
C ARG A 92 -9.85 -0.95 -4.63
N GLN A 93 -8.76 -0.27 -4.28
CA GLN A 93 -7.59 -0.14 -5.14
C GLN A 93 -7.00 -1.51 -5.46
N TRP A 94 -6.86 -2.40 -4.47
CA TRP A 94 -6.37 -3.76 -4.69
C TRP A 94 -7.31 -4.60 -5.58
N LEU A 95 -8.63 -4.52 -5.39
CA LEU A 95 -9.64 -5.18 -6.22
C LEU A 95 -9.58 -4.68 -7.67
N ARG A 96 -9.37 -3.38 -7.86
CA ARG A 96 -9.08 -2.80 -9.19
C ARG A 96 -7.79 -3.37 -9.78
N VAL A 97 -6.73 -3.54 -8.98
CA VAL A 97 -5.47 -4.16 -9.41
C VAL A 97 -5.68 -5.63 -9.83
N VAL A 98 -6.49 -6.43 -9.15
CA VAL A 98 -6.77 -7.82 -9.56
C VAL A 98 -7.86 -7.95 -10.64
N GLY A 99 -8.38 -6.83 -11.15
CA GLY A 99 -9.36 -6.81 -12.26
C GLY A 99 -10.80 -7.14 -11.83
N HIS A 100 -11.09 -7.22 -10.54
CA HIS A 100 -12.45 -7.30 -10.03
C HIS A 100 -13.02 -5.89 -9.88
N ASN A 101 -13.53 -5.32 -10.97
CA ASN A 101 -14.52 -4.25 -10.90
C ASN A 101 -15.91 -4.91 -10.92
N ASP A 102 -16.52 -5.12 -9.75
CA ASP A 102 -17.98 -5.16 -9.60
C ASP A 102 -18.34 -5.19 -8.11
N LEU A 103 -18.70 -4.01 -7.58
CA LEU A 103 -19.74 -3.73 -6.59
C LEU A 103 -19.84 -2.22 -6.33
#